data_AF-A0A953G1B2-F1
#
_entry.id   AF-A0A953G1B2-F1
#
_cell.length_a   1.000
_cell.length_b   1.000
_cell.length_c   1.000
_cell.angle_alpha   90.00
_cell.angle_beta   90.00
_cell.angle_gamma   90.00
#
_symmetry.space_group_name_H-M   'P 1'
#
loop_
_entity.id
_entity.type
_entity.pdbx_description
1 polymer ?
#
loop_
_entity_poly.entity_id
_entity_poly.type
_entity_poly.pdbx_seq_one_letter_code
_entity_poly.pdbx_strand_id
1 'polypeptide(L)'
;MSNERRRIKQEILQALMHPEAEEGLYFRNFYHLHEEDERPVVQGEEVEILDALKELIDEGLVDISDGGKEAVFSLKEQALAH
;
A
#
# COMPACT_ATOMS: atom_id res chain seq x y z
N MET A 1 -4.93 5.04 17.50
CA MET A 1 -3.89 4.40 16.66
C MET A 1 -2.60 4.31 17.44
N SER A 2 -1.92 3.16 17.41
CA SER A 2 -0.55 3.02 17.91
C SER A 2 0.44 3.74 16.99
N ASN A 3 1.65 4.03 17.49
CA ASN A 3 2.72 4.61 16.68
C ASN A 3 3.13 3.67 15.53
N GLU A 4 3.15 2.36 15.79
CA GLU A 4 3.40 1.32 14.80
C GLU A 4 2.38 1.33 13.68
N ARG A 5 1.09 1.43 14.02
CA ARG A 5 0.02 1.53 13.03
C ARG A 5 0.17 2.72 12.10
N ARG A 6 0.55 3.88 12.65
CA ARG A 6 0.81 5.09 11.84
C ARG A 6 2.01 4.88 10.92
N ARG A 7 3.07 4.24 11.40
CA ARG A 7 4.25 3.90 10.59
C ARG A 7 3.88 3.02 9.41
N ILE A 8 3.18 1.91 9.65
CA ILE A 8 2.77 0.95 8.60
C ILE A 8 1.96 1.66 7.51
N LYS A 9 1.00 2.51 7.87
CA LYS A 9 0.24 3.30 6.88
C LYS A 9 1.14 4.22 6.04
N GLN A 10 2.10 4.90 6.67
CA GLN A 10 3.02 5.77 5.95
C GLN A 10 3.90 4.98 4.98
N GLU A 11 4.41 3.82 5.40
CA GLU A 11 5.20 2.94 4.55
C GLU A 11 4.37 2.43 3.35
N ILE A 12 3.12 2.03 3.56
CA ILE A 12 2.18 1.63 2.49
C ILE A 12 2.00 2.76 1.48
N LEU A 13 1.72 3.98 1.97
CA LEU A 13 1.52 5.13 1.09
C LEU A 13 2.80 5.45 0.30
N GLN A 14 3.97 5.41 0.94
CA GLN A 14 5.24 5.62 0.25
C GLN A 14 5.50 4.56 -0.81
N ALA A 15 5.18 3.29 -0.53
CA ALA A 15 5.31 2.21 -1.50
C ALA A 15 4.39 2.42 -2.72
N LEU A 16 3.16 2.91 -2.50
CA LEU A 16 2.21 3.20 -3.57
C LEU A 16 2.49 4.52 -4.32
N MET A 17 3.21 5.47 -3.71
CA MET A 17 3.64 6.72 -4.35
C MET A 17 4.86 6.52 -5.26
N HIS A 18 5.55 5.39 -5.15
CA HIS A 18 6.74 5.13 -5.94
C HIS A 18 6.38 4.92 -7.43
N PRO A 19 7.22 5.38 -8.39
CA PRO A 19 6.95 5.20 -9.83
C PRO A 19 6.73 3.74 -10.25
N GLU A 20 7.37 2.79 -9.56
CA GLU A 20 7.18 1.35 -9.83
C GLU A 20 5.81 0.80 -9.40
N ALA A 21 5.01 1.59 -8.67
CA ALA A 21 3.65 1.25 -8.27
C ALA A 21 2.58 1.97 -9.12
N GLU A 22 2.91 2.45 -10.33
CA GLU A 22 1.99 3.17 -11.23
C GLU A 22 0.68 2.41 -11.47
N GLU A 23 0.75 1.08 -11.64
CA GLU A 23 -0.42 0.21 -11.81
C GLU A 23 -1.04 -0.27 -10.49
N GLY A 24 -0.49 0.16 -9.35
CA GLY A 24 -0.77 -0.38 -8.03
C GLY A 24 0.03 -1.64 -7.70
N LEU A 25 -0.20 -2.17 -6.51
CA LEU A 25 0.56 -3.27 -5.92
C LEU A 25 -0.37 -4.40 -5.48
N TYR A 26 0.06 -5.64 -5.69
CA TYR A 26 -0.51 -6.78 -4.99
C TYR A 26 -0.11 -6.77 -3.51
N PHE A 27 -0.92 -7.37 -2.64
CA PHE A 27 -0.64 -7.41 -1.20
C PHE A 27 0.78 -7.91 -0.87
N ARG A 28 1.23 -9.00 -1.51
CA ARG A 28 2.58 -9.56 -1.28
C ARG A 28 3.71 -8.57 -1.64
N ASN A 29 3.48 -7.68 -2.61
CA ASN A 29 4.49 -6.77 -3.13
C ASN A 29 4.80 -5.60 -2.17
N PHE A 30 4.10 -5.50 -1.04
CA PHE A 30 4.41 -4.53 0.02
C PHE A 30 5.59 -4.97 0.89
N TYR A 31 5.81 -6.28 1.04
CA TYR A 31 6.85 -6.83 1.91
C TYR A 31 7.80 -7.82 1.20
N HIS A 32 7.45 -8.27 -0.01
CA HIS A 32 8.34 -8.97 -0.91
C HIS A 32 8.70 -8.09 -2.11
N LEU A 33 9.91 -7.54 -2.08
CA LEU A 33 10.50 -6.79 -3.18
C LEU A 33 11.38 -7.70 -4.04
N HIS A 34 11.42 -7.41 -5.34
CA HIS A 34 12.39 -8.03 -6.26
C HIS A 34 13.76 -7.35 -6.13
N GLU A 35 14.84 -7.98 -6.60
CA GLU A 35 16.21 -7.45 -6.44
C GLU A 35 16.43 -6.06 -7.06
N GLU A 36 15.64 -5.69 -8.07
CA GLU A 36 15.72 -4.41 -8.79
C GLU A 36 14.76 -3.34 -8.26
N ASP A 37 13.98 -3.68 -7.23
CA ASP A 37 12.87 -2.87 -6.76
C ASP A 37 13.34 -1.86 -5.70
N GLU A 38 13.23 -0.57 -6.02
CA GLU A 38 13.68 0.51 -5.14
C GLU A 38 12.58 1.00 -4.19
N ARG A 39 11.38 0.39 -4.22
CA ARG A 39 10.26 0.77 -3.34
C ARG A 39 10.63 0.55 -1.87
N PRO A 40 10.09 1.35 -0.94
CA PRO A 40 10.22 1.05 0.47
C PRO A 40 9.47 -0.24 0.83
N VAL A 41 10.14 -1.11 1.58
CA VAL A 41 9.51 -2.29 2.19
C VAL A 41 8.61 -1.85 3.34
N VAL A 42 7.38 -2.33 3.36
CA VAL A 42 6.48 -2.17 4.52
C VAL A 42 6.86 -3.18 5.59
N GLN A 43 7.18 -2.69 6.78
CA GLN A 43 7.57 -3.52 7.91
C GLN A 43 6.37 -3.73 8.85
N GLY A 44 5.97 -4.97 9.04
CA GLY A 44 4.90 -5.35 9.97
C GLY A 44 4.45 -6.79 9.72
N GLU A 45 3.59 -7.31 10.59
CA GLU A 45 2.94 -8.59 10.32
C GLU A 45 1.91 -8.45 9.19
N GLU A 46 1.67 -9.51 8.43
CA GLU A 46 0.72 -9.49 7.31
C GLU A 46 -0.67 -8.99 7.73
N VAL A 47 -1.14 -9.40 8.91
CA VAL A 47 -2.44 -8.96 9.47
C VAL A 47 -2.44 -7.45 9.73
N GLU A 48 -1.34 -6.90 10.25
CA GLU A 48 -1.23 -5.47 10.50
C GLU A 48 -1.21 -4.67 9.20
N ILE A 49 -0.53 -5.17 8.16
CA ILE A 49 -0.50 -4.53 6.84
C ILE A 49 -1.90 -4.57 6.21
N LEU A 50 -2.59 -5.72 6.26
CA LEU A 50 -3.96 -5.86 5.74
C LEU A 50 -4.93 -4.91 6.44
N ASP A 51 -4.89 -4.88 7.77
CA ASP A 51 -5.74 -3.97 8.53
C ASP A 51 -5.42 -2.52 8.12
N ALA A 52 -4.15 -2.17 7.87
CA ALA A 52 -3.73 -0.80 7.57
C ALA A 52 -4.21 -0.37 6.19
N LEU A 53 -4.12 -1.28 5.21
CA LEU A 53 -4.71 -1.10 3.89
C LEU A 53 -6.23 -0.88 4.00
N LYS A 54 -6.93 -1.68 4.82
CA LYS A 54 -8.36 -1.52 5.02
C LYS A 54 -8.71 -0.13 5.57
N GLU A 55 -7.98 0.35 6.59
CA GLU A 55 -8.19 1.70 7.11
C GLU A 55 -7.88 2.79 6.06
N LEU A 56 -6.84 2.61 5.23
CA LEU A 56 -6.51 3.57 4.16
C LEU A 56 -7.56 3.60 3.05
N ILE A 57 -8.21 2.46 2.78
CA ILE A 57 -9.36 2.37 1.87
C ILE A 57 -10.57 3.08 2.47
N ASP A 58 -10.87 2.84 3.75
CA ASP A 58 -11.96 3.51 4.46
C ASP A 58 -11.74 5.04 4.55
N GLU A 59 -10.48 5.48 4.64
CA GLU A 59 -10.06 6.89 4.60
C GLU A 59 -10.09 7.49 3.18
N GLY A 60 -10.27 6.67 2.14
CA GLY A 60 -10.30 7.11 0.74
C GLY A 60 -8.93 7.51 0.18
N LEU A 61 -7.84 7.03 0.78
CA LEU A 61 -6.47 7.27 0.30
C LEU A 61 -5.98 6.20 -0.67
N VAL A 62 -6.49 4.97 -0.52
CA VAL A 62 -6.15 3.81 -1.34
C VAL A 62 -7.43 3.27 -1.97
N ASP A 63 -7.38 2.92 -3.26
CA ASP A 63 -8.41 2.15 -3.93
C ASP A 63 -7.98 0.69 -4.06
N ILE A 64 -8.98 -0.19 -4.02
CA ILE A 64 -8.82 -1.63 -4.25
C ILE A 64 -9.59 -1.99 -5.52
N SER A 65 -8.89 -2.56 -6.49
CA SER A 65 -9.48 -3.09 -7.72
C SER A 65 -9.30 -4.60 -7.76
N ASP A 66 -10.32 -5.29 -8.27
CA ASP A 66 -10.22 -6.71 -8.58
C ASP A 66 -9.43 -6.88 -9.88
N GLY A 67 -8.13 -7.20 -9.76
CA GLY A 67 -7.25 -7.50 -10.89
C GLY A 67 -7.47 -8.90 -11.48
N GLY A 68 -8.54 -9.60 -11.10
CA GLY A 68 -8.93 -10.91 -11.60
C GLY A 68 -8.67 -12.05 -10.62
N LYS A 69 -7.42 -12.26 -10.20
CA LYS A 69 -7.05 -13.35 -9.26
C LYS A 69 -6.65 -12.86 -7.88
N GLU A 70 -6.14 -11.64 -7.79
CA GLU A 70 -5.66 -11.02 -6.57
C GLU A 70 -6.07 -9.55 -6.57
N ALA A 71 -6.29 -9.00 -5.38
CA ALA A 71 -6.57 -7.59 -5.20
C ALA A 71 -5.33 -6.75 -5.53
N VAL A 72 -5.55 -5.67 -6.28
CA VAL A 72 -4.54 -4.64 -6.57
C VAL A 72 -4.91 -3.39 -5.79
N PHE A 73 -3.95 -2.87 -5.04
CA PHE A 73 -4.07 -1.66 -4.22
C PHE A 73 -3.36 -0.51 -4.92
N SER A 74 -4.02 0.61 -5.10
CA SER A 74 -3.45 1.80 -5.77
C SER A 74 -3.78 3.07 -4.99
N LEU A 75 -3.01 4.14 -5.18
CA LEU A 75 -3.41 5.44 -4.64
C LEU A 75 -4.67 5.91 -5.33
N LYS A 76 -5.60 6.44 -4.55
CA LYS A 76 -6.76 7.11 -5.11
C LYS A 76 -6.31 8.37 -5.82
N GLU A 77 -6.75 8.61 -7.06
CA GLU A 77 -6.39 9.80 -7.88
C GLU A 77 -6.59 11.13 -7.13
N GLN A 78 -7.49 11.20 -6.15
CA GLN A 78 -7.74 12.40 -5.34
C GLN A 78 -6.66 12.66 -4.25
N ALA A 79 -5.83 11.67 -3.90
CA ALA A 79 -4.79 11.82 -2.88
C ALA A 79 -3.56 12.61 -3.38
N LEU A 80 -3.42 12.83 -4.70
CA LEU A 80 -2.31 13.56 -5.33
C LEU A 80 -2.60 15.05 -5.58
N ALA A 81 -3.81 15.53 -5.30
CA ALA A 81 -4.29 16.87 -5.70
C ALA A 81 -4.32 17.93 -4.58
N HIS A 82 -3.67 17.69 -3.43
CA HIS A 82 -3.64 18.63 -2.30
C HIS A 82 -2.24 19.01 -1.83
#